data_AF-A0A2M7E9F2-F1
#
_entry.id   AF-A0A2M7E9F2-F1
#
_cell.length_a   1.000
_cell.length_b   1.000
_cell.length_c   1.000
_cell.angle_alpha   90.00
_cell.angle_beta   90.00
_cell.angle_gamma   90.00
#
_symmetry.space_group_name_H-M   'P 1'
#
loop_
_entity.id
_entity.type
_entity.pdbx_description
1 polymer ?
#
loop_
_entity_poly.entity_id
_entity_poly.type
_entity_poly.pdbx_seq_one_letter_code
_entity_poly.pdbx_strand_id
1 'polypeptide(L)'
;IKFSKDAVLKVVSDSTKIISIKDKQGREIKTTNFMLREDESKYYLFVCNTGNKEYNTVSIHLPFTGYAQEWNPLTGKAYQADFKKDAKGITVNTRLYAYGSTIIVVKKNKQKNLPQLKPVGKPSKIIKLKKSSYPIILSEPNVVVLDMPDEYTISGKKYSYPEEILKIDDMARKSLGVAPRGGQMCQPWTRKKVINPKSIPVELIYKFNCDFIPGGLIELAVESPGRYTIFINKDELGIDSKSGWWVDKSIQKIPVNSQLLKKGKNKIIMKINYTEYDGLESIFLLGNFAVNLTDGIRPVIKKPILQLKKGNWIKQGFPFYSGSVIYNVDFNIPSVLKKAVLRLPDFKGVCFKVKVNMQDCGTALWPPYELDVTPALTSGKNSVLIELFSSRRNSFGPLHQTEPENIGTGPGEFVTTGKRWTQRYNLKPYGLFSEPVIEVYG
;
A
#
# COMPACT_ATOMS: atom_id res chain seq x y z
N ILE A 1 -34.12 -36.83 -4.18
CA ILE A 1 -32.77 -36.45 -3.69
C ILE A 1 -32.83 -34.98 -3.27
N LYS A 2 -32.37 -34.59 -2.07
CA LYS A 2 -32.27 -33.16 -1.71
C LYS A 2 -31.12 -32.53 -2.48
N PHE A 3 -31.42 -31.59 -3.38
CA PHE A 3 -30.41 -30.76 -4.05
C PHE A 3 -29.82 -29.73 -3.08
N SER A 4 -28.98 -30.19 -2.15
CA SER A 4 -28.09 -29.33 -1.39
C SER A 4 -26.69 -29.36 -2.00
N LYS A 5 -25.95 -28.25 -1.85
CA LYS A 5 -24.56 -28.15 -2.28
C LYS A 5 -23.70 -29.29 -1.70
N ASP A 6 -23.94 -29.67 -0.46
CA ASP A 6 -23.18 -30.72 0.23
C ASP A 6 -23.51 -32.12 -0.30
N ALA A 7 -24.77 -32.39 -0.70
CA ALA A 7 -25.15 -33.65 -1.32
C ALA A 7 -24.49 -33.81 -2.70
N VAL A 8 -24.48 -32.74 -3.52
CA VAL A 8 -23.81 -32.75 -4.83
C VAL A 8 -22.29 -32.90 -4.67
N LEU A 9 -21.67 -32.15 -3.76
CA LEU A 9 -20.22 -32.25 -3.50
C LEU A 9 -19.82 -33.65 -3.02
N LYS A 10 -20.65 -34.32 -2.21
CA LYS A 10 -20.37 -35.68 -1.72
C LYS A 10 -20.46 -36.75 -2.83
N VAL A 11 -21.35 -36.59 -3.81
CA VAL A 11 -21.46 -37.53 -4.93
C VAL A 11 -20.32 -37.34 -5.95
N VAL A 12 -19.85 -36.11 -6.12
CA VAL A 12 -18.82 -35.77 -7.13
C VAL A 12 -17.38 -35.82 -6.54
N SER A 13 -17.22 -35.78 -5.21
CA SER A 13 -15.89 -35.82 -4.57
C SER A 13 -15.13 -37.11 -4.86
N ASP A 14 -15.85 -38.23 -4.85
CA ASP A 14 -15.24 -39.56 -4.90
C ASP A 14 -14.73 -39.93 -6.31
N SER A 15 -15.15 -39.16 -7.33
CA SER A 15 -14.73 -39.33 -8.73
C SER A 15 -13.88 -38.18 -9.29
N THR A 16 -13.87 -36.98 -8.68
CA THR A 16 -13.14 -35.82 -9.23
C THR A 16 -12.14 -35.16 -8.28
N LYS A 17 -12.18 -35.43 -6.96
CA LYS A 17 -11.39 -34.66 -6.00
C LYS A 17 -10.01 -35.26 -5.75
N ILE A 18 -9.11 -35.04 -6.72
CA ILE A 18 -7.71 -35.49 -6.68
C ILE A 18 -6.95 -34.93 -5.46
N ILE A 19 -7.29 -33.75 -4.94
CA ILE A 19 -6.54 -33.11 -3.84
C ILE A 19 -7.48 -32.60 -2.75
N SER A 20 -7.17 -32.91 -1.48
CA SER A 20 -7.93 -32.49 -0.28
C SER A 20 -7.00 -31.72 0.66
N ILE A 21 -7.37 -30.50 1.04
CA ILE A 21 -6.55 -29.60 1.88
C ILE A 21 -7.38 -29.22 3.11
N LYS A 22 -7.03 -29.80 4.27
CA LYS A 22 -7.86 -29.77 5.48
C LYS A 22 -7.18 -29.06 6.64
N ASP A 23 -7.97 -28.34 7.43
CA ASP A 23 -7.55 -27.80 8.72
C ASP A 23 -7.45 -28.88 9.80
N LYS A 24 -6.97 -28.51 11.00
CA LYS A 24 -6.85 -29.41 12.15
C LYS A 24 -8.17 -30.05 12.63
N GLN A 25 -9.32 -29.58 12.15
CA GLN A 25 -10.63 -30.18 12.42
C GLN A 25 -11.12 -31.08 11.26
N GLY A 26 -10.26 -31.36 10.27
CA GLY A 26 -10.60 -32.16 9.10
C GLY A 26 -11.46 -31.44 8.06
N ARG A 27 -11.68 -30.12 8.21
CA ARG A 27 -12.54 -29.33 7.33
C ARG A 27 -11.73 -28.77 6.17
N GLU A 28 -12.30 -28.81 4.98
CA GLU A 28 -11.68 -28.25 3.77
C GLU A 28 -11.45 -26.74 3.89
N ILE A 29 -10.22 -26.31 3.61
CA ILE A 29 -9.84 -24.91 3.63
C ILE A 29 -10.34 -24.25 2.34
N LYS A 30 -11.42 -23.48 2.44
CA LYS A 30 -12.02 -22.79 1.27
C LYS A 30 -11.15 -21.68 0.69
N THR A 31 -10.20 -21.16 1.46
CA THR A 31 -9.29 -20.07 1.06
C THR A 31 -7.95 -20.60 0.55
N THR A 32 -7.94 -21.68 -0.22
CA THR A 32 -6.71 -22.17 -0.88
C THR A 32 -6.90 -22.34 -2.37
N ASN A 33 -6.03 -21.70 -3.14
CA ASN A 33 -5.83 -22.03 -4.55
C ASN A 33 -4.63 -22.98 -4.65
N PHE A 34 -4.67 -23.92 -5.60
CA PHE A 34 -3.57 -24.83 -5.85
C PHE A 34 -3.38 -25.09 -7.35
N MET A 35 -2.16 -25.49 -7.72
CA MET A 35 -1.81 -25.95 -9.06
C MET A 35 -0.99 -27.23 -8.92
N LEU A 36 -1.48 -28.31 -9.51
CA LEU A 36 -0.76 -29.58 -9.67
C LEU A 36 -0.07 -29.61 -11.04
N ARG A 37 1.18 -30.07 -11.09
CA ARG A 37 1.90 -30.44 -12.32
C ARG A 37 2.58 -31.79 -12.15
N GLU A 38 2.68 -32.54 -13.24
CA GLU A 38 3.41 -33.80 -13.36
C GLU A 38 4.62 -33.60 -14.30
N ASP A 39 5.72 -34.30 -13.99
CA ASP A 39 7.03 -34.18 -14.64
C ASP A 39 7.78 -35.51 -14.45
N GLU A 40 7.67 -36.43 -15.42
CA GLU A 40 8.31 -37.77 -15.55
C GLU A 40 8.34 -38.70 -14.31
N SER A 41 9.01 -38.25 -13.25
CA SER A 41 9.28 -38.95 -12.00
C SER A 41 8.80 -38.20 -10.76
N LYS A 42 8.10 -37.06 -10.94
CA LYS A 42 7.74 -36.12 -9.88
C LYS A 42 6.36 -35.49 -10.07
N TYR A 43 5.72 -35.15 -8.95
CA TYR A 43 4.54 -34.28 -8.89
C TYR A 43 4.89 -33.02 -8.11
N TYR A 44 4.46 -31.87 -8.60
CA TYR A 44 4.57 -30.57 -7.92
C TYR A 44 3.16 -30.05 -7.61
N LEU A 45 2.84 -29.89 -6.34
CA LEU A 45 1.64 -29.19 -5.89
C LEU A 45 2.05 -27.84 -5.27
N PHE A 46 1.80 -26.75 -6.00
CA PHE A 46 1.81 -25.42 -5.41
C PHE A 46 0.49 -25.19 -4.67
N VAL A 47 0.56 -24.75 -3.41
CA VAL A 47 -0.61 -24.34 -2.61
C VAL A 47 -0.41 -22.92 -2.12
N CYS A 48 -1.42 -22.07 -2.30
CA CYS A 48 -1.46 -20.69 -1.82
C CYS A 48 -2.72 -20.46 -0.99
N ASN A 49 -2.55 -19.96 0.23
CA ASN A 49 -3.65 -19.49 1.06
C ASN A 49 -4.07 -18.09 0.61
N THR A 50 -5.26 -17.93 0.06
CA THR A 50 -5.81 -16.64 -0.38
C THR A 50 -6.46 -15.84 0.75
N GLY A 51 -6.50 -16.38 1.97
CA GLY A 51 -7.12 -15.77 3.14
C GLY A 51 -6.15 -15.08 4.09
N ASN A 52 -6.69 -14.15 4.88
CA ASN A 52 -6.01 -13.45 5.98
C ASN A 52 -5.80 -14.32 7.25
N LYS A 53 -6.30 -15.56 7.25
CA LYS A 53 -6.23 -16.49 8.37
C LYS A 53 -5.06 -17.45 8.20
N GLU A 54 -4.29 -17.63 9.27
CA GLU A 54 -3.26 -18.66 9.37
C GLU A 54 -3.82 -20.03 9.80
N TYR A 55 -3.21 -21.10 9.28
CA TYR A 55 -3.46 -22.49 9.63
C TYR A 55 -2.15 -23.17 10.08
N ASN A 56 -1.94 -23.28 11.39
CA ASN A 56 -0.76 -23.91 12.01
C ASN A 56 -0.67 -25.43 11.82
N THR A 57 -1.73 -26.06 11.32
CA THR A 57 -1.77 -27.49 10.99
C THR A 57 -2.73 -27.66 9.82
N VAL A 58 -2.18 -28.08 8.70
CA VAL A 58 -2.85 -28.34 7.43
C VAL A 58 -2.44 -29.73 6.97
N SER A 59 -3.42 -30.59 6.69
CA SER A 59 -3.18 -31.90 6.09
C SER A 59 -3.56 -31.86 4.62
N ILE A 60 -2.59 -32.12 3.75
CA ILE A 60 -2.71 -32.14 2.29
C ILE A 60 -2.65 -33.61 1.86
N HIS A 61 -3.77 -34.14 1.35
CA HIS A 61 -3.83 -35.48 0.77
C HIS A 61 -3.54 -35.43 -0.73
N LEU A 62 -2.69 -36.35 -1.18
CA LEU A 62 -2.22 -36.51 -2.55
C LEU A 62 -2.28 -38.02 -2.93
N PRO A 63 -2.99 -38.41 -4.01
CA PRO A 63 -3.17 -39.79 -4.43
C PRO A 63 -1.95 -40.34 -5.19
N PHE A 64 -0.75 -39.96 -4.75
CA PHE A 64 0.52 -40.30 -5.38
C PHE A 64 1.40 -41.07 -4.40
N THR A 65 2.13 -42.07 -4.89
CA THR A 65 3.13 -42.80 -4.10
C THR A 65 4.51 -42.19 -4.32
N GLY A 66 5.29 -42.05 -3.24
CA GLY A 66 6.63 -41.49 -3.32
C GLY A 66 7.15 -40.99 -1.98
N TYR A 67 8.06 -40.03 -2.02
CA TYR A 67 8.60 -39.32 -0.86
C TYR A 67 8.34 -37.83 -1.03
N ALA A 68 7.65 -37.23 -0.05
CA ALA A 68 7.34 -35.81 -0.07
C ALA A 68 8.54 -34.95 0.37
N GLN A 69 8.67 -33.82 -0.30
CA GLN A 69 9.52 -32.70 0.06
C GLN A 69 8.62 -31.46 0.16
N GLU A 70 9.01 -30.52 1.01
CA GLU A 70 8.35 -29.23 1.12
C GLU A 70 9.34 -28.14 0.70
N TRP A 71 9.00 -27.35 -0.31
CA TRP A 71 9.85 -26.31 -0.85
C TRP A 71 9.22 -24.94 -0.56
N ASN A 72 10.03 -24.04 -0.02
CA ASN A 72 9.62 -22.67 0.23
C ASN A 72 9.78 -21.83 -1.06
N PRO A 73 8.68 -21.38 -1.71
CA PRO A 73 8.75 -20.73 -3.02
C PRO A 73 9.44 -19.36 -3.00
N LEU A 74 9.50 -18.69 -1.84
CA LEU A 74 10.17 -17.39 -1.68
C LEU A 74 11.69 -17.50 -1.60
N THR A 75 12.21 -18.59 -1.03
CA THR A 75 13.65 -18.75 -0.73
C THR A 75 14.34 -19.85 -1.55
N GLY A 76 13.59 -20.64 -2.31
CA GLY A 76 14.10 -21.81 -3.04
C GLY A 76 14.56 -22.98 -2.16
N LYS A 77 14.46 -22.87 -0.82
CA LYS A 77 14.92 -23.90 0.11
C LYS A 77 13.97 -25.09 0.12
N ALA A 78 14.54 -26.30 -0.01
CA ALA A 78 13.84 -27.57 0.04
C ALA A 78 14.07 -28.29 1.38
N TYR A 79 13.02 -28.87 1.92
CA TYR A 79 13.00 -29.56 3.21
C TYR A 79 12.40 -30.97 3.06
N GLN A 80 12.78 -31.86 3.98
CA GLN A 80 12.05 -33.11 4.19
C GLN A 80 10.71 -32.78 4.86
N ALA A 81 9.60 -33.05 4.16
CA ALA A 81 8.25 -32.86 4.67
C ALA A 81 7.90 -33.89 5.76
N ASP A 82 7.01 -33.52 6.68
CA ASP A 82 6.29 -34.49 7.54
C ASP A 82 5.14 -35.10 6.74
N PHE A 83 5.16 -36.41 6.54
CA PHE A 83 4.13 -37.09 5.77
C PHE A 83 3.96 -38.56 6.16
N LYS A 84 2.75 -39.06 5.98
CA LYS A 84 2.39 -40.48 6.12
C LYS A 84 2.04 -41.05 4.75
N LYS A 85 2.29 -42.35 4.55
CA LYS A 85 1.84 -43.11 3.38
C LYS A 85 0.73 -44.07 3.80
N ASP A 86 -0.25 -44.27 2.93
CA ASP A 86 -1.28 -45.31 3.07
C ASP A 86 -1.65 -45.87 1.68
N ALA A 87 -2.62 -46.78 1.62
CA ALA A 87 -3.06 -47.39 0.36
C ALA A 87 -3.73 -46.42 -0.64
N LYS A 88 -4.08 -45.21 -0.20
CA LYS A 88 -4.71 -44.16 -1.02
C LYS A 88 -3.73 -43.08 -1.47
N GLY A 89 -2.49 -43.10 -0.99
CA GLY A 89 -1.42 -42.20 -1.43
C GLY A 89 -0.57 -41.70 -0.27
N ILE A 90 -0.34 -40.38 -0.23
CA ILE A 90 0.35 -39.71 0.88
C ILE A 90 -0.50 -38.59 1.48
N THR A 91 -0.29 -38.35 2.77
CA THR A 91 -0.84 -37.19 3.47
C THR A 91 0.32 -36.42 4.10
N VAL A 92 0.52 -35.19 3.65
CA VAL A 92 1.58 -34.26 4.12
C VAL A 92 0.98 -33.33 5.17
N ASN A 93 1.66 -33.14 6.29
CA ASN A 93 1.30 -32.14 7.29
C ASN A 93 2.21 -30.92 7.14
N THR A 94 1.62 -29.72 7.08
CA THR A 94 2.35 -28.45 6.97
C THR A 94 1.58 -27.32 7.69
N ARG A 95 2.10 -26.09 7.61
CA ARG A 95 1.52 -24.83 8.05
C ARG A 95 1.31 -23.92 6.85
N LEU A 96 0.13 -23.32 6.74
CA LEU A 96 -0.15 -22.26 5.76
C LEU A 96 -0.35 -20.93 6.49
N TYR A 97 0.63 -20.04 6.37
CA TYR A 97 0.51 -18.65 6.83
C TYR A 97 -0.61 -17.91 6.10
N ALA A 98 -1.13 -16.84 6.70
CA ALA A 98 -2.03 -15.91 6.01
C ALA A 98 -1.34 -15.34 4.76
N TYR A 99 -2.00 -15.40 3.60
CA TYR A 99 -1.41 -15.07 2.29
C TYR A 99 -0.14 -15.86 1.89
N GLY A 100 0.22 -16.89 2.65
CA GLY A 100 1.42 -17.71 2.43
C GLY A 100 1.22 -18.80 1.38
N SER A 101 2.34 -19.28 0.83
CA SER A 101 2.36 -20.41 -0.10
C SER A 101 3.48 -21.40 0.18
N THR A 102 3.28 -22.64 -0.26
CA THR A 102 4.25 -23.74 -0.18
C THR A 102 4.18 -24.59 -1.46
N ILE A 103 5.26 -25.30 -1.78
CA ILE A 103 5.27 -26.28 -2.86
C ILE A 103 5.55 -27.66 -2.25
N ILE A 104 4.61 -28.58 -2.38
CA ILE A 104 4.81 -29.99 -2.04
C ILE A 104 5.32 -30.72 -3.29
N VAL A 105 6.48 -31.36 -3.19
CA VAL A 105 7.08 -32.14 -4.29
C VAL A 105 7.13 -33.60 -3.91
N VAL A 106 6.44 -34.45 -4.68
CA VAL A 106 6.46 -35.91 -4.50
C VAL A 106 7.41 -36.51 -5.52
N LYS A 107 8.44 -37.22 -5.07
CA LYS A 107 9.41 -37.90 -5.95
C LYS A 107 9.31 -39.42 -5.77
N LYS A 108 9.49 -40.20 -6.84
CA LYS A 108 9.57 -41.68 -6.77
C LYS A 108 10.64 -42.15 -5.77
N ASN A 109 11.84 -41.55 -5.83
CA ASN A 109 13.00 -41.93 -5.01
C ASN A 109 13.22 -41.01 -3.80
N LYS A 110 13.66 -41.58 -2.67
CA LYS A 110 14.01 -40.81 -1.46
C LYS A 110 15.35 -40.09 -1.66
N GLN A 111 15.32 -38.76 -1.63
CA GLN A 111 16.54 -37.94 -1.57
C GLN A 111 17.13 -38.00 -0.16
N LYS A 112 18.45 -38.30 -0.06
CA LYS A 112 19.17 -38.26 1.22
C LYS A 112 19.52 -36.82 1.61
N ASN A 113 19.77 -36.59 2.90
CA ASN A 113 20.36 -35.36 3.45
C ASN A 113 19.56 -34.04 3.26
N LEU A 114 18.24 -34.10 3.08
CA LEU A 114 17.41 -32.89 3.18
C LEU A 114 17.24 -32.45 4.65
N PRO A 115 17.29 -31.14 4.95
CA PRO A 115 16.99 -30.63 6.28
C PRO A 115 15.51 -30.86 6.62
N GLN A 116 15.21 -31.23 7.86
CA GLN A 116 13.82 -31.25 8.33
C GLN A 116 13.31 -29.83 8.58
N LEU A 117 12.04 -29.60 8.25
CA LEU A 117 11.34 -28.36 8.61
C LEU A 117 11.08 -28.37 10.12
N LYS A 118 12.00 -27.80 10.92
CA LYS A 118 11.80 -27.69 12.37
C LYS A 118 10.68 -26.68 12.67
N PRO A 119 9.73 -26.99 13.58
CA PRO A 119 8.81 -25.99 14.10
C PRO A 119 9.60 -24.81 14.66
N VAL A 120 9.19 -23.59 14.33
CA VAL A 120 9.70 -22.40 15.04
C VAL A 120 9.16 -22.49 16.46
N GLY A 121 10.06 -22.70 17.43
CA GLY A 121 9.71 -22.76 18.85
C GLY A 121 9.17 -21.43 19.37
N LYS A 122 8.94 -21.32 20.67
CA LYS A 122 8.73 -20.00 21.28
C LYS A 122 10.09 -19.26 21.38
N PRO A 123 10.12 -17.93 21.23
CA PRO A 123 11.34 -17.18 21.49
C PRO A 123 11.75 -17.34 22.96
N SER A 124 13.05 -17.55 23.20
CA SER A 124 13.62 -17.64 24.55
C SER A 124 13.73 -16.27 25.23
N LYS A 125 13.81 -15.20 24.43
CA LYS A 125 13.84 -13.81 24.90
C LYS A 125 13.20 -12.88 23.86
N ILE A 126 12.50 -11.85 24.32
CA ILE A 126 11.96 -10.79 23.46
C ILE A 126 12.59 -9.46 23.89
N ILE A 127 13.30 -8.80 22.98
CA ILE A 127 13.91 -7.48 23.19
C ILE A 127 13.00 -6.45 22.56
N LYS A 128 12.35 -5.61 23.37
CA LYS A 128 11.47 -4.52 22.88
C LYS A 128 12.29 -3.28 22.56
N LEU A 129 12.21 -2.78 21.33
CA LEU A 129 12.89 -1.57 20.89
C LEU A 129 12.11 -0.31 21.30
N LYS A 130 11.97 -0.11 22.62
CA LYS A 130 11.15 0.94 23.22
C LYS A 130 11.86 2.30 23.18
N LYS A 131 11.18 3.31 22.63
CA LYS A 131 11.53 4.74 22.71
C LYS A 131 10.28 5.56 23.01
N SER A 132 10.45 6.79 23.51
CA SER A 132 9.35 7.77 23.66
C SER A 132 8.89 8.32 22.30
N SER A 133 9.86 8.57 21.42
CA SER A 133 9.71 8.87 20.01
C SER A 133 10.89 8.25 19.25
N TYR A 134 10.69 7.99 17.98
CA TYR A 134 11.65 7.39 17.06
C TYR A 134 12.08 8.44 16.04
N PRO A 135 13.38 8.72 15.86
CA PRO A 135 13.87 9.49 14.73
C PRO A 135 13.41 8.89 13.40
N ILE A 136 13.00 9.74 12.47
CA ILE A 136 12.50 9.33 11.17
C ILE A 136 13.21 10.01 9.99
N ILE A 137 13.23 9.30 8.87
CA ILE A 137 13.54 9.85 7.54
C ILE A 137 12.34 9.51 6.63
N LEU A 138 11.92 10.47 5.82
CA LEU A 138 10.86 10.28 4.81
C LEU A 138 11.51 9.88 3.48
N SER A 139 10.92 8.95 2.73
CA SER A 139 11.42 8.53 1.41
C SER A 139 11.18 9.55 0.29
N GLU A 140 10.28 10.49 0.53
CA GLU A 140 9.78 11.51 -0.40
C GLU A 140 9.31 12.72 0.43
N PRO A 141 9.13 13.91 -0.18
CA PRO A 141 8.56 15.08 0.50
C PRO A 141 7.18 14.78 1.11
N ASN A 142 6.81 15.52 2.15
CA ASN A 142 5.43 15.50 2.63
C ASN A 142 4.53 16.29 1.67
N VAL A 143 3.23 16.02 1.73
CA VAL A 143 2.26 16.49 0.73
C VAL A 143 1.03 17.12 1.39
N VAL A 144 0.60 18.26 0.83
CA VAL A 144 -0.77 18.77 0.96
C VAL A 144 -1.52 18.40 -0.31
N VAL A 145 -2.62 17.67 -0.18
CA VAL A 145 -3.56 17.44 -1.28
C VAL A 145 -4.53 18.61 -1.37
N LEU A 146 -4.85 19.03 -2.59
CA LEU A 146 -5.83 20.04 -2.93
C LEU A 146 -6.73 19.50 -4.05
N ASP A 147 -7.83 18.87 -3.66
CA ASP A 147 -8.86 18.25 -4.50
C ASP A 147 -10.23 18.95 -4.41
N MET A 148 -10.35 19.97 -3.55
CA MET A 148 -11.52 20.84 -3.42
C MET A 148 -11.15 22.31 -3.63
N PRO A 149 -11.35 22.90 -4.84
CA PRO A 149 -11.35 24.35 -5.03
C PRO A 149 -12.40 25.02 -4.13
N ASP A 150 -12.04 26.07 -3.38
CA ASP A 150 -12.94 26.85 -2.53
C ASP A 150 -13.87 27.78 -3.32
N GLU A 151 -13.43 28.22 -4.50
CA GLU A 151 -14.18 29.02 -5.47
C GLU A 151 -13.77 28.58 -6.88
N TYR A 152 -14.68 28.66 -7.83
CA TYR A 152 -14.40 28.32 -9.23
C TYR A 152 -15.32 29.08 -10.19
N THR A 153 -14.87 29.25 -11.44
CA THR A 153 -15.64 29.87 -12.51
C THR A 153 -15.62 28.96 -13.73
N ILE A 154 -16.78 28.70 -14.33
CA ILE A 154 -16.92 27.89 -15.54
C ILE A 154 -17.68 28.72 -16.59
N SER A 155 -17.05 28.98 -17.74
CA SER A 155 -17.64 29.76 -18.83
C SER A 155 -18.26 31.10 -18.38
N GLY A 156 -17.56 31.80 -17.48
CA GLY A 156 -18.00 33.09 -16.90
C GLY A 156 -18.96 32.98 -15.70
N LYS A 157 -19.56 31.82 -15.44
CA LYS A 157 -20.42 31.61 -14.26
C LYS A 157 -19.58 31.29 -13.03
N LYS A 158 -19.62 32.17 -12.03
CA LYS A 158 -18.90 32.02 -10.75
C LYS A 158 -19.66 31.16 -9.74
N TYR A 159 -18.92 30.35 -8.99
CA TYR A 159 -19.36 29.55 -7.85
C TYR A 159 -18.47 29.86 -6.64
N SER A 160 -19.07 30.14 -5.49
CA SER A 160 -18.38 30.58 -4.27
C SER A 160 -18.59 29.61 -3.09
N TYR A 161 -18.51 28.31 -3.37
CA TYR A 161 -18.56 27.24 -2.39
C TYR A 161 -17.57 26.14 -2.79
N PRO A 162 -17.03 25.37 -1.83
CA PRO A 162 -16.14 24.27 -2.12
C PRO A 162 -16.88 23.08 -2.74
N GLU A 163 -16.33 22.51 -3.81
CA GLU A 163 -16.80 21.25 -4.41
C GLU A 163 -15.60 20.40 -4.85
N GLU A 164 -15.80 19.10 -4.93
CA GLU A 164 -14.76 18.13 -5.32
C GLU A 164 -14.42 18.23 -6.82
N ILE A 165 -13.13 18.08 -7.16
CA ILE A 165 -12.58 18.43 -8.47
C ILE A 165 -13.16 17.62 -9.64
N LEU A 166 -13.45 16.32 -9.47
CA LEU A 166 -14.04 15.50 -10.53
C LEU A 166 -15.50 15.89 -10.82
N LYS A 167 -16.24 16.41 -9.84
CA LYS A 167 -17.57 16.99 -10.11
C LYS A 167 -17.48 18.33 -10.82
N ILE A 168 -16.47 19.15 -10.50
CA ILE A 168 -16.20 20.40 -11.23
C ILE A 168 -15.80 20.09 -12.69
N ASP A 169 -15.06 19.00 -12.91
CA ASP A 169 -14.79 18.45 -14.25
C ASP A 169 -16.10 18.12 -14.98
N ASP A 170 -17.00 17.32 -14.37
CA ASP A 170 -18.30 17.01 -14.96
C ASP A 170 -19.15 18.26 -15.24
N MET A 171 -19.10 19.29 -14.38
CA MET A 171 -19.74 20.59 -14.62
C MET A 171 -19.14 21.32 -15.82
N ALA A 172 -17.80 21.30 -15.98
CA ALA A 172 -17.11 21.89 -17.12
C ALA A 172 -17.43 21.14 -18.42
N ARG A 173 -17.41 19.80 -18.40
CA ARG A 173 -17.79 18.94 -19.53
C ARG A 173 -19.22 19.19 -19.99
N LYS A 174 -20.16 19.25 -19.04
CA LYS A 174 -21.56 19.62 -19.31
C LYS A 174 -21.70 21.02 -19.91
N SER A 175 -20.94 22.00 -19.42
CA SER A 175 -20.92 23.37 -19.98
C SER A 175 -20.29 23.42 -21.38
N LEU A 176 -19.33 22.55 -21.67
CA LEU A 176 -18.71 22.42 -23.00
C LEU A 176 -19.65 21.72 -24.00
N GLY A 177 -20.53 20.84 -23.51
CA GLY A 177 -21.44 20.01 -24.32
C GLY A 177 -20.89 18.61 -24.59
N VAL A 178 -19.97 18.11 -23.75
CA VAL A 178 -19.38 16.76 -23.87
C VAL A 178 -19.76 15.89 -22.66
N ALA A 179 -19.76 14.57 -22.85
CA ALA A 179 -20.13 13.63 -21.80
C ALA A 179 -19.12 13.63 -20.62
N PRO A 180 -19.61 13.39 -19.38
CA PRO A 180 -18.80 13.03 -18.20
C PRO A 180 -17.72 11.99 -18.47
N ARG A 181 -16.63 12.03 -17.68
CA ARG A 181 -15.59 10.98 -17.75
C ARG A 181 -16.07 9.71 -17.04
N GLY A 182 -15.73 8.54 -17.58
CA GLY A 182 -16.14 7.26 -16.99
C GLY A 182 -15.75 6.04 -17.82
N GLY A 183 -15.99 4.85 -17.29
CA GLY A 183 -15.55 3.57 -17.87
C GLY A 183 -16.15 3.21 -19.24
N GLN A 184 -17.16 3.94 -19.71
CA GLN A 184 -17.78 3.76 -21.03
C GLN A 184 -17.18 4.69 -22.10
N MET A 185 -16.19 5.53 -21.77
CA MET A 185 -15.54 6.40 -22.75
C MET A 185 -14.64 5.62 -23.72
N CYS A 186 -14.69 5.98 -25.00
CA CYS A 186 -13.63 5.63 -25.95
C CYS A 186 -12.29 6.18 -25.46
N GLN A 187 -11.31 5.29 -25.33
CA GLN A 187 -9.96 5.59 -24.83
C GLN A 187 -9.26 6.64 -25.72
N PRO A 188 -8.43 7.56 -25.18
CA PRO A 188 -7.90 8.69 -25.95
C PRO A 188 -7.19 8.31 -27.25
N TRP A 189 -6.46 7.18 -27.27
CA TRP A 189 -5.76 6.69 -28.46
C TRP A 189 -6.67 6.11 -29.55
N THR A 190 -7.94 5.86 -29.26
CA THR A 190 -8.96 5.38 -30.23
C THR A 190 -9.76 6.51 -30.87
N ARG A 191 -9.67 7.73 -30.32
CA ARG A 191 -10.44 8.88 -30.79
C ARG A 191 -9.79 9.49 -32.02
N LYS A 192 -10.62 9.87 -33.00
CA LYS A 192 -10.19 10.81 -34.05
C LYS A 192 -9.89 12.16 -33.37
N LYS A 193 -8.68 12.69 -33.57
CA LYS A 193 -8.29 13.99 -33.02
C LYS A 193 -9.04 15.10 -33.78
N VAL A 194 -9.73 15.96 -33.04
CA VAL A 194 -10.37 17.18 -33.53
C VAL A 194 -9.29 18.25 -33.60
N ILE A 195 -9.12 18.85 -34.77
CA ILE A 195 -8.27 20.02 -34.95
C ILE A 195 -9.06 21.22 -34.42
N ASN A 196 -8.47 21.98 -33.50
CA ASN A 196 -9.11 23.10 -32.79
C ASN A 196 -10.42 22.69 -32.07
N PRO A 197 -10.36 21.84 -31.02
CA PRO A 197 -11.54 21.48 -30.24
C PRO A 197 -12.15 22.73 -29.60
N LYS A 198 -13.49 22.72 -29.42
CA LYS A 198 -14.21 23.75 -28.65
C LYS A 198 -13.58 23.87 -27.26
N SER A 199 -13.42 25.09 -26.78
CA SER A 199 -12.88 25.38 -25.45
C SER A 199 -13.81 26.30 -24.65
N ILE A 200 -13.74 26.20 -23.31
CA ILE A 200 -14.37 27.14 -22.37
C ILE A 200 -13.35 27.58 -21.31
N PRO A 201 -13.40 28.83 -20.82
CA PRO A 201 -12.54 29.26 -19.74
C PRO A 201 -13.01 28.66 -18.41
N VAL A 202 -12.07 28.08 -17.67
CA VAL A 202 -12.27 27.59 -16.29
C VAL A 202 -11.20 28.21 -15.39
N GLU A 203 -11.61 28.70 -14.22
CA GLU A 203 -10.73 29.16 -13.15
C GLU A 203 -11.05 28.41 -11.85
N LEU A 204 -10.02 27.92 -11.16
CA LEU A 204 -10.09 27.20 -9.89
C LEU A 204 -9.28 27.93 -8.83
N ILE A 205 -9.80 28.08 -7.60
CA ILE A 205 -9.12 28.74 -6.49
C ILE A 205 -9.09 27.83 -5.26
N TYR A 206 -7.92 27.27 -4.95
CA TYR A 206 -7.66 26.44 -3.77
C TYR A 206 -7.09 27.31 -2.63
N LYS A 207 -7.62 27.22 -1.40
CA LYS A 207 -7.12 28.00 -0.25
C LYS A 207 -6.60 27.11 0.88
N PHE A 208 -5.37 27.38 1.32
CA PHE A 208 -4.69 26.64 2.39
C PHE A 208 -4.00 27.60 3.36
N ASN A 209 -3.66 27.13 4.55
CA ASN A 209 -3.04 27.95 5.58
C ASN A 209 -1.58 27.54 5.85
N CYS A 210 -0.72 28.51 6.13
CA CYS A 210 0.67 28.28 6.54
C CYS A 210 0.94 28.96 7.89
N ASP A 211 1.12 28.17 8.96
CA ASP A 211 1.64 28.71 10.22
C ASP A 211 3.17 28.75 10.24
N PHE A 212 3.78 27.99 9.33
CA PHE A 212 5.20 27.94 9.02
C PHE A 212 5.35 28.03 7.50
N ILE A 213 6.29 28.84 7.02
CA ILE A 213 6.71 28.82 5.61
C ILE A 213 7.85 27.82 5.50
N PRO A 214 7.73 26.77 4.66
CA PRO A 214 8.81 25.79 4.51
C PRO A 214 10.10 26.42 4.00
N GLY A 215 11.23 26.01 4.57
CA GLY A 215 12.55 26.29 4.03
C GLY A 215 13.00 25.16 3.11
N GLY A 216 13.86 25.47 2.15
CA GLY A 216 14.33 24.52 1.14
C GLY A 216 13.36 24.38 -0.04
N LEU A 217 13.43 23.24 -0.74
CA LEU A 217 12.63 22.98 -1.93
C LEU A 217 11.16 22.76 -1.59
N ILE A 218 10.29 23.53 -2.25
CA ILE A 218 8.83 23.38 -2.29
C ILE A 218 8.47 23.17 -3.76
N GLU A 219 7.55 22.25 -4.06
CA GLU A 219 7.15 21.95 -5.43
C GLU A 219 5.63 21.84 -5.53
N LEU A 220 5.03 22.36 -6.60
CA LEU A 220 3.65 22.11 -6.96
C LEU A 220 3.61 21.01 -8.02
N ALA A 221 3.02 19.86 -7.67
CA ALA A 221 2.81 18.74 -8.57
C ALA A 221 1.41 18.85 -9.21
N VAL A 222 1.37 18.86 -10.55
CA VAL A 222 0.17 19.11 -11.37
C VAL A 222 0.19 18.20 -12.59
N GLU A 223 -0.98 17.69 -13.00
CA GLU A 223 -1.10 17.00 -14.29
C GLU A 223 -1.12 18.01 -15.45
N SER A 224 -0.25 17.79 -16.44
CA SER A 224 -0.16 18.64 -17.65
C SER A 224 -0.08 20.15 -17.39
N PRO A 225 0.88 20.64 -16.58
CA PRO A 225 0.93 22.04 -16.14
C PRO A 225 0.94 23.07 -17.27
N GLY A 226 1.52 22.75 -18.44
CA GLY A 226 1.50 23.60 -19.64
C GLY A 226 0.11 23.88 -20.24
N ARG A 227 -0.96 23.26 -19.71
CA ARG A 227 -2.36 23.62 -20.01
C ARG A 227 -2.90 24.76 -19.16
N TYR A 228 -2.21 25.11 -18.07
CA TYR A 228 -2.67 26.06 -17.06
C TYR A 228 -1.83 27.34 -17.04
N THR A 229 -2.46 28.47 -16.70
CA THR A 229 -1.77 29.61 -16.08
C THR A 229 -1.98 29.51 -14.57
N ILE A 230 -0.89 29.48 -13.80
CA ILE A 230 -0.93 29.19 -12.36
C ILE A 230 -0.44 30.42 -11.59
N PHE A 231 -1.16 30.82 -10.54
CA PHE A 231 -0.75 31.91 -9.64
C PHE A 231 -0.71 31.39 -8.20
N ILE A 232 0.28 31.86 -7.44
CA ILE A 232 0.30 31.70 -5.98
C ILE A 232 0.07 33.09 -5.37
N ASN A 233 -0.99 33.19 -4.57
CA ASN A 233 -1.52 34.45 -4.04
C ASN A 233 -1.89 35.49 -5.11
N LYS A 234 -0.94 36.31 -5.56
CA LYS A 234 -1.12 37.37 -6.56
C LYS A 234 -0.10 37.28 -7.70
N ASP A 235 0.92 36.46 -7.55
CA ASP A 235 2.11 36.41 -8.40
C ASP A 235 2.06 35.14 -9.24
N GLU A 236 2.48 35.23 -10.51
CA GLU A 236 2.41 34.10 -11.45
C GLU A 236 3.54 33.08 -11.16
N LEU A 237 3.20 31.80 -11.18
CA LEU A 237 4.14 30.71 -11.03
C LEU A 237 4.64 30.28 -12.42
N GLY A 238 5.87 30.68 -12.76
CA GLY A 238 6.53 30.24 -13.98
C GLY A 238 6.64 28.72 -14.06
N ILE A 239 6.16 28.14 -15.16
CA ILE A 239 6.19 26.69 -15.38
C ILE A 239 7.61 26.27 -15.80
N ASP A 240 8.28 25.51 -14.95
CA ASP A 240 9.53 24.82 -15.31
C ASP A 240 9.24 23.37 -15.74
N SER A 241 9.58 23.04 -16.98
CA SER A 241 9.44 21.69 -17.54
C SER A 241 10.60 20.75 -17.18
N LYS A 242 11.65 21.23 -16.50
CA LYS A 242 12.86 20.45 -16.19
C LYS A 242 12.82 19.77 -14.81
N SER A 243 11.95 20.21 -13.92
CA SER A 243 11.87 19.71 -12.52
C SER A 243 11.26 18.31 -12.36
N GLY A 244 10.98 17.63 -13.48
CA GLY A 244 10.61 16.22 -13.52
C GLY A 244 9.17 15.96 -13.06
N TRP A 245 8.96 14.81 -12.42
CA TRP A 245 7.65 14.32 -12.02
C TRP A 245 7.68 13.73 -10.60
N TRP A 246 6.52 13.57 -9.96
CA TRP A 246 6.44 13.09 -8.57
C TRP A 246 6.28 11.57 -8.46
N VAL A 247 5.11 11.04 -8.81
CA VAL A 247 4.81 9.59 -8.71
C VAL A 247 4.40 8.97 -10.03
N ASP A 248 3.90 9.78 -10.96
CA ASP A 248 3.59 9.41 -12.35
C ASP A 248 4.13 10.51 -13.27
N LYS A 249 4.52 10.15 -14.50
CA LYS A 249 5.07 11.08 -15.50
C LYS A 249 4.06 12.15 -15.95
N SER A 250 2.76 11.93 -15.80
CA SER A 250 1.74 12.95 -16.04
C SER A 250 1.79 14.09 -15.02
N ILE A 251 2.16 13.77 -13.76
CA ILE A 251 2.20 14.68 -12.60
C ILE A 251 3.58 15.33 -12.52
N GLN A 252 3.75 16.38 -13.31
CA GLN A 252 4.97 17.16 -13.39
C GLN A 252 5.11 18.08 -12.16
N LYS A 253 6.35 18.31 -11.72
CA LYS A 253 6.67 19.16 -10.57
C LYS A 253 7.12 20.55 -11.05
N ILE A 254 6.60 21.60 -10.44
CA ILE A 254 7.01 23.00 -10.67
C ILE A 254 7.61 23.53 -9.36
N PRO A 255 8.86 24.04 -9.33
CA PRO A 255 9.43 24.63 -8.13
C PRO A 255 8.66 25.88 -7.68
N VAL A 256 8.31 25.93 -6.39
CA VAL A 256 7.64 27.06 -5.76
C VAL A 256 8.67 27.85 -4.96
N ASN A 257 8.96 29.08 -5.39
CA ASN A 257 9.72 30.02 -4.56
C ASN A 257 8.94 30.30 -3.27
N SER A 258 9.56 30.07 -2.12
CA SER A 258 8.93 30.25 -0.80
C SER A 258 8.47 31.69 -0.53
N GLN A 259 9.02 32.69 -1.25
CA GLN A 259 8.57 34.08 -1.21
C GLN A 259 7.14 34.29 -1.75
N LEU A 260 6.63 33.37 -2.58
CA LEU A 260 5.24 33.39 -3.05
C LEU A 260 4.25 33.00 -1.94
N LEU A 261 4.73 32.38 -0.86
CA LEU A 261 3.95 31.98 0.30
C LEU A 261 4.05 33.00 1.42
N LYS A 262 2.95 33.21 2.15
CA LYS A 262 2.90 34.07 3.34
C LYS A 262 2.32 33.33 4.54
N LYS A 263 2.63 33.79 5.75
CA LYS A 263 2.02 33.24 6.97
C LYS A 263 0.51 33.52 6.97
N GLY A 264 -0.29 32.57 7.45
CA GLY A 264 -1.75 32.63 7.40
C GLY A 264 -2.31 32.10 6.07
N LYS A 265 -3.35 32.77 5.54
CA LYS A 265 -4.11 32.31 4.37
C LYS A 265 -3.34 32.50 3.07
N ASN A 266 -3.20 31.43 2.28
CA ASN A 266 -2.67 31.42 0.93
C ASN A 266 -3.74 30.91 -0.05
N LYS A 267 -3.54 31.19 -1.34
CA LYS A 267 -4.33 30.59 -2.42
C LYS A 267 -3.45 30.18 -3.60
N ILE A 268 -3.82 29.08 -4.26
CA ILE A 268 -3.37 28.74 -5.61
C ILE A 268 -4.55 28.99 -6.55
N ILE A 269 -4.32 29.73 -7.64
CA ILE A 269 -5.29 29.97 -8.70
C ILE A 269 -4.80 29.24 -9.95
N MET A 270 -5.66 28.44 -10.57
CA MET A 270 -5.37 27.77 -11.83
C MET A 270 -6.38 28.21 -12.88
N LYS A 271 -5.90 28.61 -14.06
CA LYS A 271 -6.73 29.03 -15.19
C LYS A 271 -6.45 28.13 -16.38
N ILE A 272 -7.48 27.62 -17.05
CA ILE A 272 -7.35 26.76 -18.23
C ILE A 272 -8.44 27.10 -19.26
N ASN A 273 -8.06 27.08 -20.53
CA ASN A 273 -9.01 27.01 -21.65
C ASN A 273 -9.33 25.53 -21.89
N TYR A 274 -10.33 25.03 -21.16
CA TYR A 274 -10.70 23.63 -21.02
C TYR A 274 -11.37 23.09 -22.29
N THR A 275 -10.92 21.93 -22.77
CA THR A 275 -11.37 21.24 -23.99
C THR A 275 -11.86 19.82 -23.68
N GLU A 276 -12.38 19.10 -24.68
CA GLU A 276 -12.80 17.70 -24.52
C GLU A 276 -11.69 16.72 -24.10
N TYR A 277 -10.42 17.11 -24.32
CA TYR A 277 -9.21 16.35 -24.02
C TYR A 277 -8.64 16.61 -22.63
N ASP A 278 -9.05 17.69 -21.99
CA ASP A 278 -8.61 18.01 -20.64
C ASP A 278 -9.43 17.20 -19.62
N GLY A 279 -8.85 17.03 -18.44
CA GLY A 279 -9.49 16.53 -17.23
C GLY A 279 -8.99 17.35 -16.05
N LEU A 280 -9.89 17.83 -15.21
CA LEU A 280 -9.50 18.46 -13.95
C LEU A 280 -9.20 17.37 -12.92
N GLU A 281 -8.07 17.51 -12.24
CA GLU A 281 -7.54 16.54 -11.28
C GLU A 281 -6.99 17.25 -10.05
N SER A 282 -6.75 16.48 -8.98
CA SER A 282 -6.15 16.97 -7.74
C SER A 282 -4.75 17.54 -7.97
N ILE A 283 -4.39 18.61 -7.25
CA ILE A 283 -3.01 19.13 -7.22
C ILE A 283 -2.35 18.92 -5.86
N PHE A 284 -1.02 18.88 -5.87
CA PHE A 284 -0.23 18.49 -4.70
C PHE A 284 0.84 19.53 -4.40
N LEU A 285 0.82 20.14 -3.22
CA LEU A 285 1.95 20.94 -2.75
C LEU A 285 2.88 20.03 -1.95
N LEU A 286 4.13 19.90 -2.40
CA LEU A 286 5.15 19.01 -1.88
C LEU A 286 6.24 19.80 -1.15
N GLY A 287 6.80 19.25 -0.08
CA GLY A 287 7.97 19.83 0.57
C GLY A 287 8.31 19.25 1.94
N ASN A 288 9.33 19.83 2.58
CA ASN A 288 9.70 19.48 3.96
C ASN A 288 8.87 20.30 4.95
N PHE A 289 7.74 19.75 5.38
CA PHE A 289 6.84 20.31 6.39
C PHE A 289 5.96 19.22 7.02
N ALA A 290 5.22 19.58 8.06
CA ALA A 290 4.08 18.77 8.52
C ALA A 290 2.76 19.42 8.09
N VAL A 291 1.71 18.60 7.97
CA VAL A 291 0.35 19.07 7.67
C VAL A 291 -0.56 18.71 8.84
N ASN A 292 -1.24 19.71 9.39
CA ASN A 292 -2.34 19.49 10.34
C ASN A 292 -3.68 19.60 9.62
N LEU A 293 -4.66 18.82 10.07
CA LEU A 293 -5.97 18.65 9.45
C LEU A 293 -7.07 18.53 10.53
N THR A 294 -7.10 19.49 11.47
CA THR A 294 -7.95 19.43 12.69
C THR A 294 -9.44 19.29 12.37
N ASP A 295 -9.94 20.05 11.41
CA ASP A 295 -11.35 20.05 10.97
C ASP A 295 -11.66 18.88 10.01
N GLY A 296 -10.64 18.14 9.56
CA GLY A 296 -10.77 17.12 8.53
C GLY A 296 -10.98 17.68 7.11
N ILE A 297 -10.84 18.98 6.87
CA ILE A 297 -11.17 19.65 5.60
C ILE A 297 -10.04 20.55 5.13
N ARG A 298 -9.51 21.45 5.96
CA ARG A 298 -8.54 22.47 5.51
C ARG A 298 -7.11 22.15 5.97
N PRO A 299 -6.18 21.86 5.05
CA PRO A 299 -4.79 21.60 5.40
C PRO A 299 -4.10 22.87 5.93
N VAL A 300 -3.32 22.70 7.01
CA VAL A 300 -2.49 23.74 7.62
C VAL A 300 -1.04 23.28 7.65
N ILE A 301 -0.15 24.00 6.96
CA ILE A 301 1.29 23.74 6.94
C ILE A 301 1.92 24.16 8.28
N LYS A 302 2.72 23.25 8.85
CA LYS A 302 3.40 23.32 10.14
C LYS A 302 4.90 23.03 9.98
N LYS A 303 5.68 23.29 11.02
CA LYS A 303 7.12 22.95 11.09
C LYS A 303 7.33 21.44 10.81
N PRO A 304 8.44 21.05 10.14
CA PRO A 304 8.81 19.65 9.94
C PRO A 304 8.81 18.81 11.21
N ILE A 305 8.50 17.52 11.07
CA ILE A 305 8.54 16.54 12.15
C ILE A 305 9.67 15.55 11.86
N LEU A 306 10.67 15.52 12.75
CA LEU A 306 11.87 14.68 12.62
C LEU A 306 11.80 13.40 13.47
N GLN A 307 10.77 13.26 14.30
CA GLN A 307 10.55 12.08 15.13
C GLN A 307 9.06 11.75 15.25
N LEU A 308 8.71 10.47 15.27
CA LEU A 308 7.33 10.00 15.47
C LEU A 308 7.19 9.20 16.76
N LYS A 309 6.06 9.37 17.45
CA LYS A 309 5.61 8.43 18.48
C LYS A 309 4.93 7.23 17.81
N LYS A 310 4.73 6.15 18.58
CA LYS A 310 3.84 5.06 18.17
C LYS A 310 2.44 5.61 17.87
N GLY A 311 1.79 5.07 16.84
CA GLY A 311 0.43 5.36 16.43
C GLY A 311 0.32 5.97 15.03
N ASN A 312 -0.86 6.51 14.76
CA ASN A 312 -1.28 6.98 13.45
C ASN A 312 -0.51 8.23 12.97
N TRP A 313 0.14 8.14 11.80
CA TRP A 313 0.80 9.22 11.07
C TRP A 313 -0.09 10.45 10.83
N ILE A 314 -1.39 10.25 10.58
CA ILE A 314 -2.36 11.34 10.36
C ILE A 314 -2.36 12.32 11.54
N LYS A 315 -2.31 11.79 12.77
CA LYS A 315 -2.32 12.59 14.01
C LYS A 315 -0.97 13.23 14.34
N GLN A 316 0.05 13.01 13.53
CA GLN A 316 1.45 13.38 13.80
C GLN A 316 2.07 14.24 12.69
N GLY A 317 1.26 14.85 11.83
CA GLY A 317 1.73 15.76 10.77
C GLY A 317 1.80 15.15 9.36
N PHE A 318 1.36 13.90 9.20
CA PHE A 318 1.44 13.14 7.96
C PHE A 318 0.06 12.58 7.52
N PRO A 319 -0.99 13.42 7.37
CA PRO A 319 -2.32 12.98 6.94
C PRO A 319 -2.30 12.35 5.55
N PHE A 320 -1.76 13.07 4.58
CA PHE A 320 -1.73 12.69 3.18
C PHE A 320 -0.49 11.90 2.79
N TYR A 321 0.48 11.72 3.69
CA TYR A 321 1.77 11.10 3.36
C TYR A 321 1.61 9.70 2.78
N SER A 322 2.32 9.44 1.67
CA SER A 322 2.08 8.28 0.81
C SER A 322 3.34 7.49 0.41
N GLY A 323 4.49 7.86 0.95
CA GLY A 323 5.77 7.15 0.77
C GLY A 323 6.02 6.13 1.87
N SER A 324 7.30 5.90 2.16
CA SER A 324 7.76 5.11 3.31
C SER A 324 8.39 6.00 4.39
N VAL A 325 8.18 5.61 5.65
CA VAL A 325 8.83 6.25 6.81
C VAL A 325 9.88 5.29 7.34
N ILE A 326 11.14 5.73 7.33
CA ILE A 326 12.29 5.00 7.85
C ILE A 326 12.46 5.38 9.32
N TYR A 327 12.12 4.47 10.22
CA TYR A 327 12.35 4.61 11.66
C TYR A 327 13.77 4.16 12.01
N ASN A 328 14.56 5.02 12.67
CA ASN A 328 15.90 4.69 13.14
C ASN A 328 15.89 4.37 14.65
N VAL A 329 16.42 3.21 15.04
CA VAL A 329 16.47 2.76 16.44
C VAL A 329 17.82 2.18 16.83
N ASP A 330 18.54 2.87 17.69
CA ASP A 330 19.71 2.32 18.39
C ASP A 330 19.31 1.46 19.60
N PHE A 331 19.93 0.29 19.72
CA PHE A 331 19.75 -0.69 20.80
C PHE A 331 21.07 -1.43 21.13
N ASN A 332 21.05 -2.28 22.16
CA ASN A 332 22.22 -3.02 22.60
C ASN A 332 21.86 -4.51 22.81
N ILE A 333 22.71 -5.43 22.35
CA ILE A 333 22.62 -6.86 22.68
C ILE A 333 23.89 -7.30 23.43
N PRO A 334 23.77 -8.11 24.51
CA PRO A 334 24.89 -8.38 25.41
C PRO A 334 25.90 -9.40 24.86
N SER A 335 25.50 -10.18 23.85
CA SER A 335 26.32 -11.23 23.24
C SER A 335 25.80 -11.55 21.84
N VAL A 336 26.62 -12.25 21.05
CA VAL A 336 26.21 -12.78 19.74
C VAL A 336 25.05 -13.77 19.93
N LEU A 337 23.99 -13.61 19.13
CA LEU A 337 22.78 -14.42 19.21
C LEU A 337 22.82 -15.51 18.13
N LYS A 338 22.46 -16.75 18.48
CA LYS A 338 22.40 -17.87 17.50
C LYS A 338 21.33 -17.68 16.43
N LYS A 339 20.20 -17.08 16.81
CA LYS A 339 19.10 -16.73 15.93
C LYS A 339 18.29 -15.57 16.52
N ALA A 340 18.04 -14.56 15.71
CA ALA A 340 17.29 -13.36 16.04
C ALA A 340 16.37 -12.96 14.87
N VAL A 341 15.09 -12.74 15.17
CA VAL A 341 14.07 -12.36 14.18
C VAL A 341 13.47 -11.01 14.57
N LEU A 342 13.45 -10.03 13.66
CA LEU A 342 12.72 -8.79 13.87
C LEU A 342 11.25 -8.99 13.50
N ARG A 343 10.35 -8.51 14.37
CA ARG A 343 8.91 -8.37 14.08
C ARG A 343 8.41 -6.96 14.38
N LEU A 344 7.32 -6.60 13.69
CA LEU A 344 6.42 -5.52 14.07
C LEU A 344 5.09 -6.14 14.55
N PRO A 345 4.85 -6.25 15.87
CA PRO A 345 3.65 -6.90 16.41
C PRO A 345 2.32 -6.25 15.99
N ASP A 346 2.28 -4.91 15.93
CA ASP A 346 1.13 -4.14 15.44
C ASP A 346 1.63 -2.92 14.65
N PHE A 347 1.30 -2.89 13.35
CA PHE A 347 1.60 -1.79 12.44
C PHE A 347 0.50 -1.66 11.40
N LYS A 348 0.37 -0.47 10.81
CA LYS A 348 -0.45 -0.25 9.60
C LYS A 348 0.42 0.28 8.47
N GLY A 349 0.44 -0.46 7.37
CA GLY A 349 1.25 -0.23 6.18
C GLY A 349 1.02 -1.38 5.19
N VAL A 350 1.72 -1.34 4.06
CA VAL A 350 1.67 -2.40 3.03
C VAL A 350 2.69 -3.50 3.36
N CYS A 351 3.92 -3.10 3.67
CA CYS A 351 5.03 -3.98 4.04
C CYS A 351 6.08 -3.15 4.80
N PHE A 352 7.15 -3.79 5.27
CA PHE A 352 8.32 -3.07 5.77
C PHE A 352 9.64 -3.73 5.37
N LYS A 353 10.67 -2.91 5.21
CA LYS A 353 12.06 -3.33 4.95
C LYS A 353 12.93 -3.05 6.17
N VAL A 354 13.92 -3.91 6.41
CA VAL A 354 14.85 -3.77 7.55
C VAL A 354 16.29 -3.69 7.06
N LYS A 355 17.04 -2.75 7.63
CA LYS A 355 18.51 -2.78 7.63
C LYS A 355 19.02 -2.77 9.07
N VAL A 356 19.95 -3.65 9.41
CA VAL A 356 20.64 -3.64 10.71
C VAL A 356 22.11 -3.35 10.45
N ASN A 357 22.69 -2.37 11.17
CA ASN A 357 24.07 -1.93 10.96
C ASN A 357 24.39 -1.65 9.48
N MET A 358 23.46 -1.00 8.77
CA MET A 358 23.44 -0.75 7.32
C MET A 358 23.30 -1.97 6.39
N GLN A 359 23.44 -3.21 6.89
CA GLN A 359 23.23 -4.44 6.13
C GLN A 359 21.74 -4.71 5.88
N ASP A 360 21.38 -5.01 4.64
CA ASP A 360 20.01 -5.33 4.23
C ASP A 360 19.57 -6.70 4.79
N CYS A 361 18.46 -6.71 5.52
CA CYS A 361 17.86 -7.92 6.10
C CYS A 361 16.59 -8.36 5.35
N GLY A 362 16.26 -7.71 4.23
CA GLY A 362 15.11 -8.03 3.38
C GLY A 362 13.84 -7.26 3.73
N THR A 363 12.74 -7.67 3.09
CA THR A 363 11.42 -7.01 3.16
C THR A 363 10.34 -8.00 3.58
N ALA A 364 9.61 -7.68 4.64
CA ALA A 364 8.47 -8.43 5.15
C ALA A 364 7.21 -8.04 4.35
N LEU A 365 6.94 -8.79 3.28
CA LEU A 365 5.87 -8.49 2.32
C LEU A 365 4.48 -9.01 2.75
N TRP A 366 4.42 -10.10 3.50
CA TRP A 366 3.18 -10.74 3.96
C TRP A 366 3.41 -11.52 5.27
N PRO A 367 2.36 -11.98 5.96
CA PRO A 367 2.49 -12.80 7.16
C PRO A 367 3.26 -14.13 6.93
N PRO A 368 4.12 -14.55 7.86
CA PRO A 368 4.40 -13.87 9.12
C PRO A 368 5.39 -12.72 8.85
N TYR A 369 5.11 -11.54 9.38
CA TYR A 369 5.97 -10.37 9.17
C TYR A 369 7.25 -10.48 10.03
N GLU A 370 8.13 -11.37 9.59
CA GLU A 370 9.35 -11.84 10.27
C GLU A 370 10.55 -11.65 9.33
N LEU A 371 11.64 -11.07 9.83
CA LEU A 371 12.92 -11.01 9.11
C LEU A 371 14.05 -11.53 9.98
N ASP A 372 14.86 -12.45 9.44
CA ASP A 372 16.06 -12.95 10.10
C ASP A 372 17.13 -11.86 10.08
N VAL A 373 17.43 -11.31 11.26
CA VAL A 373 18.44 -10.25 11.45
C VAL A 373 19.74 -10.80 12.03
N THR A 374 19.81 -12.11 12.30
CA THR A 374 20.97 -12.76 12.94
C THR A 374 22.32 -12.41 12.27
N PRO A 375 22.46 -12.44 10.92
CA PRO A 375 23.75 -12.24 10.28
C PRO A 375 24.28 -10.79 10.37
N ALA A 376 23.42 -9.83 10.68
CA ALA A 376 23.75 -8.40 10.72
C ALA A 376 23.98 -7.86 12.14
N LEU A 377 23.74 -8.68 13.17
CA LEU A 377 23.84 -8.30 14.58
C LEU A 377 25.26 -8.50 15.12
N THR A 378 25.75 -7.53 15.88
CA THR A 378 27.06 -7.55 16.58
C THR A 378 26.88 -7.53 18.09
N SER A 379 27.85 -8.04 18.86
CA SER A 379 27.82 -7.84 20.31
C SER A 379 27.96 -6.34 20.66
N GLY A 380 27.17 -5.84 21.61
CA GLY A 380 27.15 -4.43 21.98
C GLY A 380 26.14 -3.60 21.19
N LYS A 381 26.53 -2.37 20.82
CA LYS A 381 25.65 -1.38 20.18
C LYS A 381 25.31 -1.79 18.75
N ASN A 382 24.02 -1.78 18.43
CA ASN A 382 23.46 -2.01 17.10
C ASN A 382 22.50 -0.86 16.73
N SER A 383 22.31 -0.65 15.44
CA SER A 383 21.32 0.29 14.90
C SER A 383 20.43 -0.42 13.90
N VAL A 384 19.12 -0.17 13.94
CA VAL A 384 18.16 -0.71 12.96
C VAL A 384 17.38 0.41 12.28
N LEU A 385 17.31 0.33 10.97
CA LEU A 385 16.43 1.13 10.12
C LEU A 385 15.24 0.25 9.71
N ILE A 386 14.03 0.69 10.07
CA ILE A 386 12.77 0.01 9.73
C ILE A 386 12.00 0.93 8.79
N GLU A 387 12.05 0.62 7.51
CA GLU A 387 11.34 1.36 6.46
C GLU A 387 9.92 0.79 6.32
N LEU A 388 8.93 1.50 6.87
CA LEU A 388 7.53 1.14 6.80
C LEU A 388 6.87 1.80 5.58
N PHE A 389 6.39 1.00 4.63
CA PHE A 389 5.73 1.48 3.42
C PHE A 389 4.24 1.70 3.67
N SER A 390 3.73 2.87 3.27
CA SER A 390 2.28 3.11 3.15
C SER A 390 1.79 2.79 1.74
N SER A 391 0.62 3.31 1.36
CA SER A 391 0.12 3.25 -0.01
C SER A 391 -0.28 4.64 -0.49
N ARG A 392 -0.45 4.79 -1.81
CA ARG A 392 -0.87 6.04 -2.45
C ARG A 392 -2.29 6.51 -2.07
N ARG A 393 -3.09 5.70 -1.34
CA ARG A 393 -4.47 5.97 -0.90
C ARG A 393 -4.68 7.28 -0.12
N ASN A 394 -3.68 7.79 0.60
CA ASN A 394 -3.85 9.06 1.33
C ASN A 394 -3.49 10.30 0.50
N SER A 395 -2.80 10.16 -0.63
CA SER A 395 -2.59 11.25 -1.59
C SER A 395 -3.65 11.23 -2.70
N PHE A 396 -3.93 10.05 -3.25
CA PHE A 396 -4.77 9.89 -4.44
C PHE A 396 -6.19 9.43 -4.15
N GLY A 397 -6.48 8.97 -2.93
CA GLY A 397 -7.82 8.57 -2.56
C GLY A 397 -8.26 7.18 -3.02
N PRO A 398 -9.57 6.94 -3.10
CA PRO A 398 -10.67 7.91 -2.96
C PRO A 398 -10.67 8.60 -1.60
N LEU A 399 -10.52 9.93 -1.59
CA LEU A 399 -10.20 10.71 -0.39
C LEU A 399 -11.39 10.97 0.53
N HIS A 400 -12.58 10.66 0.02
CA HIS A 400 -13.76 11.43 0.34
C HIS A 400 -15.00 10.55 0.58
N GLN A 401 -15.01 9.32 0.05
CA GLN A 401 -16.04 8.33 0.37
C GLN A 401 -16.19 8.07 1.88
N THR A 402 -17.40 7.74 2.35
CA THR A 402 -17.67 7.46 3.77
C THR A 402 -17.07 6.14 4.28
N GLU A 403 -16.86 5.16 3.40
CA GLU A 403 -16.21 3.89 3.72
C GLU A 403 -14.70 3.95 3.37
N PRO A 404 -13.78 4.00 4.35
CA PRO A 404 -12.36 4.05 4.04
C PRO A 404 -11.80 2.71 3.55
N GLU A 405 -12.40 1.56 3.89
CA GLU A 405 -11.86 0.21 3.67
C GLU A 405 -12.74 -0.66 2.74
N ASN A 406 -12.90 -0.23 1.49
CA ASN A 406 -13.52 -1.05 0.45
C ASN A 406 -12.72 -2.33 0.14
N ILE A 407 -13.44 -3.37 -0.31
CA ILE A 407 -12.90 -4.63 -0.85
C ILE A 407 -12.12 -4.39 -2.17
N GLY A 408 -12.48 -3.34 -2.91
CA GLY A 408 -11.78 -2.90 -4.12
C GLY A 408 -11.98 -1.41 -4.38
N THR A 409 -11.14 -0.83 -5.23
CA THR A 409 -11.19 0.58 -5.61
C THR A 409 -11.24 0.67 -7.13
N GLY A 410 -12.35 1.15 -7.67
CA GLY A 410 -12.53 1.50 -9.07
C GLY A 410 -13.00 2.95 -9.25
N PRO A 411 -13.38 3.37 -10.47
CA PRO A 411 -13.78 4.75 -10.74
C PRO A 411 -15.00 5.21 -9.93
N GLY A 412 -15.95 4.31 -9.61
CA GLY A 412 -17.20 4.62 -8.91
C GLY A 412 -17.04 5.02 -7.44
N GLU A 413 -15.85 4.82 -6.87
CA GLU A 413 -15.51 5.18 -5.50
C GLU A 413 -14.98 6.63 -5.39
N PHE A 414 -14.46 7.20 -6.49
CA PHE A 414 -14.00 8.59 -6.54
C PHE A 414 -15.18 9.57 -6.69
N VAL A 415 -16.18 9.23 -7.52
CA VAL A 415 -17.37 10.06 -7.79
C VAL A 415 -18.55 9.79 -6.84
N THR A 416 -18.27 9.61 -5.55
CA THR A 416 -19.30 9.29 -4.55
C THR A 416 -20.21 10.48 -4.22
N THR A 417 -21.49 10.19 -3.93
CA THR A 417 -22.52 11.20 -3.62
C THR A 417 -23.46 10.72 -2.51
N GLY A 418 -24.24 11.65 -1.95
CA GLY A 418 -25.25 11.36 -0.92
C GLY A 418 -24.64 10.67 0.31
N LYS A 419 -25.28 9.59 0.78
CA LYS A 419 -24.82 8.80 1.96
C LYS A 419 -23.44 8.16 1.81
N ARG A 420 -22.84 8.16 0.60
CA ARG A 420 -21.48 7.66 0.35
C ARG A 420 -20.42 8.77 0.38
N TRP A 421 -20.79 10.04 0.61
CA TRP A 421 -19.94 11.24 0.54
C TRP A 421 -20.04 12.05 1.86
N THR A 422 -18.99 12.78 2.30
CA THR A 422 -18.92 13.39 3.65
C THR A 422 -18.25 14.78 3.79
N GLN A 423 -17.83 15.44 2.70
CA GLN A 423 -16.97 16.66 2.66
C GLN A 423 -15.56 16.51 3.27
N ARG A 424 -15.42 15.85 4.41
CA ARG A 424 -14.16 15.63 5.11
C ARG A 424 -13.28 14.62 4.37
N TYR A 425 -11.97 14.73 4.57
CA TYR A 425 -11.01 13.69 4.19
C TYR A 425 -11.17 12.45 5.07
N ASN A 426 -11.42 11.31 4.44
CA ASN A 426 -11.50 10.00 5.07
C ASN A 426 -10.23 9.19 4.71
N LEU A 427 -9.23 9.26 5.59
CA LEU A 427 -7.86 8.83 5.33
C LEU A 427 -7.53 7.52 6.06
N LYS A 428 -6.73 6.64 5.45
CA LYS A 428 -6.31 5.39 6.09
C LYS A 428 -5.20 5.64 7.12
N PRO A 429 -5.29 5.06 8.33
CA PRO A 429 -4.23 5.17 9.33
C PRO A 429 -3.00 4.34 8.94
N TYR A 430 -1.82 4.94 9.02
CA TYR A 430 -0.52 4.30 8.84
C TYR A 430 0.38 4.51 10.07
N GLY A 431 1.37 3.64 10.28
CA GLY A 431 2.41 3.77 11.31
C GLY A 431 2.62 2.55 12.21
N LEU A 432 3.58 2.66 13.14
CA LEU A 432 3.89 1.64 14.15
C LEU A 432 2.97 1.79 15.36
N PHE A 433 2.11 0.82 15.65
CA PHE A 433 1.17 0.88 16.79
C PHE A 433 1.75 0.19 18.04
N SER A 434 2.60 -0.83 17.88
CA SER A 434 3.45 -1.39 18.93
C SER A 434 4.92 -0.97 18.82
N GLU A 435 5.72 -1.21 19.86
CA GLU A 435 7.18 -1.25 19.74
C GLU A 435 7.59 -2.34 18.72
N PRO A 436 8.61 -2.10 17.87
CA PRO A 436 9.33 -3.17 17.19
C PRO A 436 9.98 -4.12 18.20
N VAL A 437 10.11 -5.40 17.86
CA VAL A 437 10.74 -6.40 18.73
C VAL A 437 11.76 -7.24 18.00
N ILE A 438 12.80 -7.65 18.73
CA ILE A 438 13.73 -8.70 18.30
C ILE A 438 13.46 -9.94 19.18
N GLU A 439 13.07 -11.01 18.52
CA GLU A 439 12.83 -12.32 19.11
C GLU A 439 14.07 -13.19 18.99
N VAL A 440 14.57 -13.67 20.13
CA VAL A 440 15.76 -14.52 20.21
C VAL A 440 15.33 -15.98 20.33
N TYR A 441 16.02 -16.85 19.60
CA TYR A 441 15.80 -18.30 19.62
C TYR A 441 17.12 -18.99 20.00
N GLY A 442 17.06 -19.96 20.95
CA GLY A 442 18.22 -20.60 21.59
C GLY A 442 18.74 -21.86 20.91
#